data_AF-A0A928P417-F1
#
_entry.id   AF-A0A928P417-F1
#
_cell.length_a   1.000
_cell.length_b   1.000
_cell.length_c   1.000
_cell.angle_alpha   90.00
_cell.angle_beta   90.00
_cell.angle_gamma   90.00
#
_symmetry.space_group_name_H-M   'P 1'
#
loop_
_entity.id
_entity.type
_entity.pdbx_description
1 polymer ?
#
loop_
_entity_poly.entity_id
_entity_poly.type
_entity_poly.pdbx_seq_one_letter_code
_entity_poly.pdbx_strand_id
1 'polypeptide(L)'
;MNYSAENQALWNPIIQIGIIAIFILFANILRRKVKFIRSGLMPTAVLAGFVLLALRSTGVLPVDTEFLEMLTYHCIALGFIAMSLRVPVKETGDSAIIGSKSGALIVSTYLVQALVGLTVSVGLAYTFMPDLFKASGILLPMAYGQGPGQANNVGTTYEVNGMVGGRNFGLSLAAVGYLCACVVGVVYLNYLNKKNKAKRVYDKEEISGSVTVDTFQDKNEIPISQSVDRLSVQFALVAMVYLLTFGTTYGLTELVGMISEGVAQTVSSLLWGFNFIIGSVIAVVCRVIMKKLTHKKLMNRQYQNNYLLSRISGLAFDVMIVAGIAGINIEALSGYIL
;
A
#
# COMPACT_ATOMS: atom_id res chain seq x y z
N MET A 1 27.26 -17.51 -12.77
CA MET A 1 25.87 -17.67 -12.27
C MET A 1 25.27 -18.91 -12.89
N ASN A 2 24.55 -19.72 -12.12
CA ASN A 2 23.77 -20.84 -12.66
C ASN A 2 22.48 -20.28 -13.29
N TYR A 3 22.26 -20.47 -14.58
CA TYR A 3 21.05 -19.98 -15.30
C TYR A 3 20.02 -21.08 -15.54
N SER A 4 20.20 -22.27 -14.95
CA SER A 4 19.23 -23.36 -15.05
C SER A 4 17.96 -23.08 -14.25
N ALA A 5 16.89 -23.81 -14.55
CA ALA A 5 15.61 -23.74 -13.83
C ALA A 5 15.72 -24.14 -12.34
N GLU A 6 16.77 -24.87 -11.96
CA GLU A 6 17.02 -25.27 -10.57
C GLU A 6 17.46 -24.10 -9.68
N ASN A 7 17.89 -22.98 -10.26
CA ASN A 7 18.30 -21.80 -9.50
C ASN A 7 17.07 -21.05 -8.96
N GLN A 8 16.58 -21.49 -7.81
CA GLN A 8 15.42 -20.88 -7.15
C GLN A 8 15.66 -19.41 -6.80
N ALA A 9 16.85 -19.01 -6.35
CA ALA A 9 17.13 -17.62 -6.02
C ALA A 9 17.02 -16.69 -7.24
N LEU A 10 17.39 -17.17 -8.43
CA LEU A 10 17.27 -16.43 -9.68
C LEU A 10 15.82 -16.34 -10.17
N TRP A 11 15.08 -17.45 -10.12
CA TRP A 11 13.76 -17.55 -10.75
C TRP A 11 12.61 -17.21 -9.81
N ASN A 12 12.73 -17.37 -8.50
CA ASN A 12 11.63 -17.16 -7.55
C ASN A 12 11.00 -15.77 -7.71
N PRO A 13 11.74 -14.64 -7.75
CA PRO A 13 11.10 -13.33 -7.93
C PRO A 13 10.27 -13.23 -9.22
N ILE A 14 10.78 -13.79 -10.32
CA ILE A 14 10.09 -13.78 -11.62
C ILE A 14 8.84 -14.68 -11.59
N ILE A 15 8.94 -15.86 -10.99
CA ILE A 15 7.82 -16.80 -10.84
C ILE A 15 6.72 -16.17 -9.98
N GLN A 16 7.05 -15.60 -8.83
CA GLN A 16 6.08 -14.99 -7.93
C GLN A 16 5.38 -13.77 -8.58
N ILE A 17 6.13 -12.89 -9.26
CA ILE A 17 5.56 -11.78 -10.02
C ILE A 17 4.66 -12.30 -11.16
N GLY A 18 5.09 -13.36 -11.85
CA GLY A 18 4.30 -14.02 -12.90
C GLY A 18 2.97 -14.57 -12.37
N ILE A 19 2.98 -15.24 -11.21
CA ILE A 19 1.78 -15.72 -10.53
C ILE A 19 0.83 -14.55 -10.26
N ILE A 20 1.31 -13.47 -9.63
CA ILE A 20 0.49 -12.29 -9.34
C ILE A 20 -0.11 -11.71 -10.62
N ALA A 21 0.69 -11.56 -11.68
CA ALA A 21 0.23 -11.04 -12.97
C ALA A 21 -0.87 -11.93 -13.59
N ILE A 22 -0.72 -13.25 -13.55
CA ILE A 22 -1.74 -14.20 -14.01
C ILE A 22 -3.04 -13.98 -13.25
N PHE A 23 -3.02 -13.86 -11.93
CA PHE A 23 -4.23 -13.66 -11.13
C PHE A 23 -4.88 -12.30 -11.36
N ILE A 24 -4.10 -11.23 -11.58
CA ILE A 24 -4.64 -9.92 -11.98
C ILE A 24 -5.37 -10.03 -13.33
N LEU A 25 -4.74 -10.67 -14.33
CA LEU A 25 -5.35 -10.86 -15.65
C LEU A 25 -6.59 -11.76 -15.58
N PHE A 26 -6.52 -12.86 -14.83
CA PHE A 26 -7.64 -13.77 -14.59
C PHE A 26 -8.81 -13.05 -13.91
N ALA A 27 -8.56 -12.30 -12.85
CA ALA A 27 -9.58 -11.51 -12.16
C ALA A 27 -10.21 -10.46 -13.09
N ASN A 28 -9.42 -9.84 -13.98
CA ASN A 28 -9.93 -8.90 -14.98
C ASN A 28 -10.89 -9.58 -15.97
N ILE A 29 -10.53 -10.78 -16.47
CA ILE A 29 -11.40 -11.59 -17.32
C ILE A 29 -12.68 -11.97 -16.58
N LEU A 30 -12.54 -12.44 -15.34
CA LEU A 30 -13.65 -12.89 -14.51
C LEU A 30 -14.66 -11.76 -14.25
N ARG A 31 -14.15 -10.56 -13.94
CA ARG A 31 -14.97 -9.35 -13.76
C ARG A 31 -15.70 -8.91 -15.04
N ARG A 32 -15.16 -9.20 -16.22
CA ARG A 32 -15.81 -8.89 -17.50
C ARG A 32 -16.86 -9.92 -17.90
N LYS A 33 -16.59 -11.20 -17.67
CA LYS A 33 -17.41 -12.33 -18.17
C LYS A 33 -18.49 -12.78 -17.17
N VAL A 34 -18.25 -12.70 -15.86
CA VAL A 34 -19.18 -13.20 -14.85
C VAL A 34 -20.10 -12.09 -14.35
N LYS A 35 -21.39 -12.18 -14.68
CA LYS A 35 -22.41 -11.17 -14.37
C LYS A 35 -22.47 -10.83 -12.87
N PHE A 36 -22.38 -11.83 -11.99
CA PHE A 36 -22.42 -11.63 -10.54
C PHE A 36 -21.25 -10.76 -10.05
N ILE A 37 -20.03 -11.06 -10.48
CA ILE A 37 -18.82 -10.32 -10.10
C ILE A 37 -18.83 -8.93 -10.72
N ARG A 38 -19.21 -8.80 -12.00
CA ARG A 38 -19.35 -7.52 -12.68
C ARG A 38 -20.37 -6.59 -12.01
N SER A 39 -21.47 -7.16 -11.50
CA SER A 39 -22.50 -6.40 -10.79
C SER A 39 -22.05 -5.93 -9.40
N GLY A 40 -20.98 -6.52 -8.86
CA GLY A 40 -20.34 -6.08 -7.64
C GLY A 40 -19.33 -4.96 -7.88
N LEU A 41 -19.23 -4.03 -6.92
CA LEU A 41 -18.19 -2.99 -6.91
C LEU A 41 -16.80 -3.47 -6.49
N MET A 42 -16.53 -4.78 -6.56
CA MET A 42 -15.26 -5.37 -6.14
C MET A 42 -14.12 -4.97 -7.09
N PRO A 43 -13.01 -4.40 -6.58
CA PRO A 43 -11.83 -4.10 -7.39
C PRO A 43 -11.18 -5.38 -7.95
N THR A 44 -10.54 -5.26 -9.12
CA THR A 44 -9.89 -6.39 -9.79
C THR A 44 -8.74 -6.96 -8.95
N ALA A 45 -7.91 -6.11 -8.34
CA ALA A 45 -6.82 -6.53 -7.47
C ALA A 45 -7.31 -7.28 -6.22
N VAL A 46 -8.44 -6.86 -5.63
CA VAL A 46 -9.05 -7.54 -4.48
C VAL A 46 -9.51 -8.95 -4.86
N LEU A 47 -10.18 -9.09 -6.01
CA LEU A 47 -10.59 -10.40 -6.54
C LEU A 47 -9.37 -11.30 -6.81
N ALA A 48 -8.33 -10.78 -7.45
CA ALA A 48 -7.10 -11.52 -7.69
C ALA A 48 -6.44 -12.01 -6.39
N GLY A 49 -6.35 -11.14 -5.38
CA GLY A 49 -5.82 -11.47 -4.06
C GLY A 49 -6.59 -12.61 -3.38
N PHE A 50 -7.93 -12.56 -3.39
CA PHE A 50 -8.73 -13.62 -2.78
C PHE A 50 -8.66 -14.96 -3.50
N VAL A 51 -8.60 -14.95 -4.84
CA VAL A 51 -8.45 -16.18 -5.61
C VAL A 51 -7.09 -16.82 -5.32
N LEU A 52 -6.03 -16.01 -5.29
CA LEU A 52 -4.68 -16.47 -4.97
C LEU A 52 -4.60 -16.98 -3.51
N LEU A 53 -5.21 -16.26 -2.56
CA LEU A 53 -5.32 -16.70 -1.17
C LEU A 53 -5.98 -18.08 -1.06
N ALA A 54 -7.12 -18.31 -1.73
CA ALA A 54 -7.82 -19.58 -1.68
C ALA A 54 -6.98 -20.76 -2.22
N LEU A 55 -6.25 -20.55 -3.32
CA LEU A 55 -5.37 -21.57 -3.90
C LEU A 55 -4.13 -21.83 -3.05
N ARG A 56 -3.59 -20.79 -2.42
CA ARG A 56 -2.48 -20.91 -1.47
C ARG A 56 -2.91 -21.67 -0.22
N SER A 57 -4.05 -21.30 0.38
CA SER A 57 -4.55 -21.90 1.62
C SER A 57 -5.01 -23.35 1.48
N THR A 58 -5.34 -23.79 0.27
CA THR A 58 -5.64 -25.21 -0.01
C THR A 58 -4.39 -26.04 -0.33
N GLY A 59 -3.21 -25.41 -0.38
CA GLY A 59 -1.95 -26.06 -0.73
C GLY A 59 -1.78 -26.37 -2.23
N VAL A 60 -2.74 -25.97 -3.07
CA VAL A 60 -2.71 -26.23 -4.52
C VAL A 60 -1.60 -25.45 -5.22
N LEU A 61 -1.37 -24.20 -4.79
CA LEU A 61 -0.32 -23.35 -5.32
C LEU A 61 0.55 -22.82 -4.17
N PRO A 62 1.76 -23.36 -3.95
CA PRO A 62 2.67 -22.79 -2.96
C PRO A 62 3.13 -21.41 -3.45
N VAL A 63 3.00 -20.41 -2.58
CA VAL A 63 3.40 -19.03 -2.82
C VAL A 63 4.26 -18.59 -1.65
N ASP A 64 5.35 -17.92 -1.96
CA ASP A 64 6.31 -17.43 -0.99
C ASP A 64 5.72 -16.24 -0.22
N THR A 65 5.33 -16.46 1.04
CA THR A 65 4.71 -15.42 1.88
C THR A 65 5.66 -14.28 2.21
N GLU A 66 6.95 -14.57 2.39
CA GLU A 66 7.93 -13.55 2.69
C GLU A 66 8.09 -12.61 1.49
N PHE A 67 8.09 -13.17 0.27
CA PHE A 67 8.06 -12.36 -0.95
C PHE A 67 6.78 -11.53 -1.08
N LEU A 68 5.60 -12.05 -0.71
CA LEU A 68 4.35 -11.28 -0.72
C LEU A 68 4.37 -10.13 0.30
N GLU A 69 4.91 -10.36 1.50
CA GLU A 69 5.10 -9.33 2.52
C GLU A 69 6.07 -8.25 2.04
N MET A 70 7.20 -8.65 1.43
CA MET A 70 8.19 -7.77 0.82
C MET A 70 7.57 -6.90 -0.28
N LEU A 71 6.79 -7.50 -1.19
CA LEU A 71 6.07 -6.75 -2.23
C LEU A 71 5.09 -5.76 -1.61
N THR A 72 4.33 -6.17 -0.60
CA THR A 72 3.39 -5.28 0.09
C THR A 72 4.13 -4.07 0.67
N TYR A 73 5.27 -4.27 1.33
CA TYR A 73 6.09 -3.23 1.93
C TYR A 73 6.74 -2.27 0.91
N HIS A 74 7.25 -2.76 -0.21
CA HIS A 74 7.88 -1.90 -1.21
C HIS A 74 6.86 -1.23 -2.13
N CYS A 75 5.83 -1.95 -2.56
CA CYS A 75 4.83 -1.40 -3.48
C CYS A 75 3.98 -0.31 -2.83
N ILE A 76 3.70 -0.36 -1.52
CA ILE A 76 3.05 0.76 -0.82
C ILE A 76 3.91 2.03 -0.95
N ALA A 77 5.22 1.93 -0.70
CA ALA A 77 6.15 3.06 -0.78
C ALA A 77 6.26 3.62 -2.19
N LEU A 78 6.47 2.75 -3.18
CA LEU A 78 6.55 3.13 -4.59
C LEU A 78 5.25 3.79 -5.07
N GLY A 79 4.10 3.26 -4.65
CA GLY A 79 2.78 3.81 -4.97
C GLY A 79 2.61 5.24 -4.46
N PHE A 80 2.92 5.47 -3.19
CA PHE A 80 2.83 6.79 -2.56
C PHE A 80 3.87 7.80 -3.07
N ILE A 81 5.10 7.36 -3.35
CA ILE A 81 6.15 8.18 -3.97
C ILE A 81 5.69 8.65 -5.35
N ALA A 82 5.20 7.73 -6.20
CA ALA A 82 4.72 8.07 -7.53
C ALA A 82 3.54 9.06 -7.48
N MET A 83 2.59 8.86 -6.55
CA MET A 83 1.51 9.84 -6.32
C MET A 83 2.04 11.22 -5.90
N SER A 84 2.99 11.25 -4.97
CA SER A 84 3.51 12.48 -4.37
C SER A 84 4.39 13.29 -5.33
N LEU A 85 5.03 12.61 -6.29
CA LEU A 85 5.78 13.23 -7.39
C LEU A 85 4.88 13.93 -8.40
N ARG A 86 3.56 13.67 -8.43
CA ARG A 86 2.67 14.34 -9.37
C ARG A 86 2.68 15.85 -9.17
N VAL A 87 2.67 16.60 -10.27
CA VAL A 87 2.51 18.05 -10.25
C VAL A 87 1.06 18.36 -9.91
N PRO A 88 0.77 19.03 -8.78
CA PRO A 88 -0.60 19.34 -8.42
C PRO A 88 -1.20 20.31 -9.44
N VAL A 89 -2.36 19.96 -9.96
CA VAL A 89 -3.21 20.90 -10.70
C VAL A 89 -3.76 21.88 -9.67
N LYS A 90 -3.83 23.18 -9.98
CA LYS A 90 -4.49 24.15 -9.09
C LYS A 90 -5.94 23.73 -8.89
N GLU A 91 -6.24 23.17 -7.73
CA GLU A 91 -7.59 22.85 -7.31
C GLU A 91 -8.27 24.13 -6.81
N THR A 92 -9.45 24.44 -7.35
CA THR A 92 -10.26 25.60 -6.95
C THR A 92 -11.54 25.13 -6.26
N GLY A 93 -11.94 25.82 -5.19
CA GLY A 93 -13.19 25.53 -4.47
C GLY A 93 -13.17 24.24 -3.64
N ASP A 94 -14.25 23.48 -3.69
CA ASP A 94 -14.50 22.31 -2.82
C ASP A 94 -13.46 21.18 -2.94
N SER A 95 -12.81 21.03 -4.10
CA SER A 95 -11.85 19.92 -4.32
C SER A 95 -10.63 20.01 -3.40
N ALA A 96 -10.13 21.23 -3.14
CA ALA A 96 -9.01 21.45 -2.24
C ALA A 96 -9.31 21.02 -0.79
N ILE A 97 -10.59 21.07 -0.41
CA ILE A 97 -11.08 20.69 0.91
C ILE A 97 -11.28 19.16 1.00
N ILE A 98 -11.52 18.46 -0.12
CA ILE A 98 -11.69 17.01 -0.13
C ILE A 98 -10.41 16.29 0.29
N GLY A 99 -9.25 16.75 -0.20
CA GLY A 99 -7.96 16.14 0.16
C GLY A 99 -7.67 16.24 1.66
N SER A 100 -7.84 17.43 2.25
CA SER A 100 -7.64 17.65 3.68
C SER A 100 -8.67 16.92 4.55
N LYS A 101 -9.95 16.92 4.15
CA LYS A 101 -11.00 16.14 4.83
C LYS A 101 -10.72 14.64 4.79
N SER A 102 -10.24 14.11 3.67
CA SER A 102 -9.91 12.70 3.53
C SER A 102 -8.72 12.32 4.40
N GLY A 103 -7.66 13.13 4.41
CA GLY A 103 -6.52 12.94 5.31
C GLY A 103 -6.92 12.98 6.79
N ALA A 104 -7.73 13.98 7.17
CA ALA A 104 -8.25 14.10 8.53
C ALA A 104 -9.10 12.88 8.92
N LEU A 105 -9.98 12.41 8.03
CA LEU A 105 -10.76 11.20 8.25
C LEU A 105 -9.86 9.98 8.51
N ILE A 106 -8.82 9.76 7.69
CA ILE A 106 -7.89 8.64 7.85
C ILE A 106 -7.22 8.70 9.23
N VAL A 107 -6.64 9.86 9.59
CA VAL A 107 -5.98 10.05 10.89
C VAL A 107 -6.97 9.84 12.04
N SER A 108 -8.17 10.43 11.97
CA SER A 108 -9.21 10.26 12.97
C SER A 108 -9.60 8.79 13.13
N THR A 109 -9.72 8.03 12.04
CA THR A 109 -10.04 6.60 12.15
C THR A 109 -8.94 5.79 12.83
N TYR A 110 -7.66 6.10 12.61
CA TYR A 110 -6.56 5.45 13.32
C TYR A 110 -6.55 5.78 14.80
N LEU A 111 -6.81 7.04 15.16
CA LEU A 111 -6.91 7.45 16.55
C LEU A 111 -8.08 6.77 17.27
N VAL A 112 -9.24 6.67 16.62
CA VAL A 112 -10.39 5.95 17.17
C VAL A 112 -10.06 4.46 17.36
N GLN A 113 -9.42 3.83 16.39
CA GLN A 113 -8.97 2.43 16.52
C GLN A 113 -7.99 2.24 17.67
N ALA A 114 -7.01 3.14 17.82
CA ALA A 114 -6.06 3.10 18.93
C ALA A 114 -6.78 3.24 20.29
N LEU A 115 -7.71 4.20 20.40
CA LEU A 115 -8.45 4.46 21.62
C LEU A 115 -9.32 3.26 22.00
N VAL A 116 -10.16 2.78 21.06
CA VAL A 116 -11.04 1.63 21.28
C VAL A 116 -10.22 0.39 21.61
N GLY A 117 -9.17 0.11 20.83
CA GLY A 117 -8.29 -1.03 21.07
C GLY A 117 -7.67 -0.98 22.46
N LEU A 118 -7.12 0.18 22.86
CA LEU A 118 -6.50 0.35 24.17
C LEU A 118 -7.52 0.27 25.32
N THR A 119 -8.71 0.85 25.16
CA THR A 119 -9.80 0.73 26.14
C THR A 119 -10.17 -0.73 26.36
N VAL A 120 -10.29 -1.52 25.29
CA VAL A 120 -10.60 -2.95 25.38
C VAL A 120 -9.45 -3.72 26.03
N SER A 121 -8.20 -3.54 25.57
CA SER A 121 -7.07 -4.29 26.11
C SER A 121 -6.79 -3.97 27.57
N VAL A 122 -6.86 -2.69 27.96
CA VAL A 122 -6.70 -2.27 29.36
C VAL A 122 -7.89 -2.74 30.20
N GLY A 123 -9.12 -2.61 29.70
CA GLY A 123 -10.31 -3.07 30.40
C GLY A 123 -10.27 -4.56 30.69
N LEU A 124 -9.94 -5.38 29.70
CA LEU A 124 -9.77 -6.83 29.86
C LEU A 124 -8.63 -7.16 30.84
N ALA A 125 -7.51 -6.43 30.76
CA ALA A 125 -6.38 -6.64 31.66
C ALA A 125 -6.74 -6.38 33.13
N TYR A 126 -7.62 -5.42 33.43
CA TYR A 126 -8.02 -5.13 34.80
C TYR A 126 -9.23 -5.94 35.29
N THR A 127 -9.88 -6.74 34.44
CA THR A 127 -11.13 -7.44 34.78
C THR A 127 -11.03 -8.96 34.66
N PHE A 128 -10.74 -9.47 33.46
CA PHE A 128 -10.86 -10.88 33.12
C PHE A 128 -9.53 -11.55 32.76
N MET A 129 -8.52 -10.77 32.33
CA MET A 129 -7.25 -11.30 31.81
C MET A 129 -6.04 -10.52 32.37
N PRO A 130 -5.68 -10.67 33.66
CA PRO A 130 -4.62 -9.89 34.31
C PRO A 130 -3.26 -9.90 33.59
N ASP A 131 -2.94 -11.00 32.90
CA ASP A 131 -1.68 -11.20 32.17
C ASP A 131 -1.71 -10.64 30.74
N LEU A 132 -2.84 -10.05 30.29
CA LEU A 132 -2.95 -9.47 28.96
C LEU A 132 -2.01 -8.27 28.81
N PHE A 133 -1.20 -8.27 27.75
CA PHE A 133 -0.33 -7.15 27.43
C PHE A 133 -1.16 -5.89 27.15
N LYS A 134 -1.14 -4.93 28.07
CA LYS A 134 -2.07 -3.78 28.09
C LYS A 134 -2.01 -2.92 26.82
N ALA A 135 -0.84 -2.79 26.21
CA ALA A 135 -0.65 -2.01 24.98
C ALA A 135 -1.04 -2.77 23.70
N SER A 136 -1.44 -4.05 23.79
CA SER A 136 -1.84 -4.87 22.62
C SER A 136 -2.95 -4.22 21.78
N GLY A 137 -3.81 -3.41 22.38
CA GLY A 137 -4.84 -2.63 21.68
C GLY A 137 -4.30 -1.66 20.62
N ILE A 138 -3.05 -1.19 20.75
CA ILE A 138 -2.39 -0.32 19.76
C ILE A 138 -2.07 -1.08 18.46
N LEU A 139 -2.04 -2.42 18.49
CA LEU A 139 -1.89 -3.21 17.27
C LEU A 139 -3.10 -3.09 16.34
N LEU A 140 -4.26 -2.65 16.83
CA LEU A 140 -5.47 -2.48 16.01
C LEU A 140 -5.26 -1.49 14.84
N PRO A 141 -4.87 -0.21 15.05
CA PRO A 141 -4.58 0.72 13.95
C PRO A 141 -3.38 0.29 13.09
N MET A 142 -2.42 -0.45 13.65
CA MET A 142 -1.29 -0.98 12.88
C MET A 142 -1.74 -2.07 11.91
N ALA A 143 -2.60 -2.98 12.37
CA ALA A 143 -3.17 -4.04 11.57
C ALA A 143 -4.20 -3.53 10.53
N TYR A 144 -5.25 -2.85 10.99
CA TYR A 144 -6.38 -2.45 10.15
C TYR A 144 -6.07 -1.24 9.27
N GLY A 145 -5.24 -0.32 9.76
CA GLY A 145 -4.86 0.87 9.02
C GLY A 145 -3.66 0.66 8.12
N GLN A 146 -2.59 0.07 8.66
CA GLN A 146 -1.29 0.03 7.99
C GLN A 146 -0.98 -1.30 7.31
N GLY A 147 -1.60 -2.40 7.73
CA GLY A 147 -1.41 -3.72 7.14
C GLY A 147 -0.36 -4.60 7.85
N PRO A 148 0.04 -5.73 7.26
CA PRO A 148 0.71 -6.82 7.96
C PRO A 148 2.15 -6.46 8.30
N GLY A 149 2.82 -5.68 7.45
CA GLY A 149 4.20 -5.24 7.70
C GLY A 149 4.33 -4.40 8.98
N GLN A 150 3.42 -3.45 9.22
CA GLN A 150 3.43 -2.68 10.47
C GLN A 150 3.00 -3.50 11.68
N ALA A 151 1.97 -4.32 11.51
CA ALA A 151 1.51 -5.18 12.58
C ALA A 151 2.60 -6.20 13.00
N ASN A 152 3.38 -6.71 12.05
CA ASN A 152 4.55 -7.57 12.26
C ASN A 152 5.65 -6.80 13.01
N ASN A 153 6.01 -5.61 12.55
CA ASN A 153 7.06 -4.79 13.15
C ASN A 153 6.73 -4.41 14.61
N VAL A 154 5.54 -3.84 14.85
CA VAL A 154 5.11 -3.45 16.20
C VAL A 154 4.87 -4.69 17.08
N GLY A 155 4.29 -5.77 16.52
CA GLY A 155 4.08 -7.03 17.22
C GLY A 155 5.38 -7.69 17.68
N THR A 156 6.41 -7.70 16.83
CA THR A 156 7.76 -8.17 17.16
C THR A 156 8.38 -7.31 18.26
N THR A 157 8.19 -5.98 18.18
CA THR A 157 8.65 -5.07 19.24
C THR A 157 7.97 -5.42 20.58
N TYR A 158 6.66 -5.71 20.58
CA TYR A 158 5.95 -6.10 21.79
C TYR A 158 6.39 -7.47 22.33
N GLU A 159 6.74 -8.43 21.47
CA GLU A 159 7.32 -9.72 21.90
C GLU A 159 8.62 -9.54 22.68
N VAL A 160 9.52 -8.70 22.18
CA VAL A 160 10.77 -8.34 22.88
C VAL A 160 10.48 -7.67 24.24
N ASN A 161 9.35 -6.98 24.34
CA ASN A 161 8.89 -6.32 25.58
C ASN A 161 7.93 -7.17 26.42
N GLY A 162 7.85 -8.49 26.18
CA GLY A 162 7.14 -9.45 27.03
C GLY A 162 5.73 -9.86 26.57
N MET A 163 5.26 -9.42 25.40
CA MET A 163 4.00 -9.91 24.82
C MET A 163 4.22 -11.24 24.10
N VAL A 164 4.02 -12.36 24.78
CA VAL A 164 4.14 -13.70 24.15
C VAL A 164 3.25 -13.81 22.91
N GLY A 165 3.85 -14.08 21.75
CA GLY A 165 3.12 -14.22 20.48
C GLY A 165 2.62 -12.90 19.86
N GLY A 166 3.12 -11.74 20.29
CA GLY A 166 2.75 -10.42 19.79
C GLY A 166 2.86 -10.26 18.27
N ARG A 167 3.86 -10.89 17.62
CA ARG A 167 4.04 -10.88 16.17
C ARG A 167 2.89 -11.61 15.47
N ASN A 168 2.60 -12.83 15.91
CA ASN A 168 1.53 -13.66 15.36
C ASN A 168 0.15 -13.02 15.62
N PHE A 169 -0.04 -12.41 16.78
CA PHE A 169 -1.25 -11.65 17.10
C PHE A 169 -1.42 -10.44 16.16
N GLY A 170 -0.36 -9.66 15.93
CA GLY A 170 -0.37 -8.54 14.98
C GLY A 170 -0.71 -8.99 13.55
N LEU A 171 -0.06 -10.05 13.07
CA LEU A 171 -0.34 -10.62 11.75
C LEU A 171 -1.78 -11.13 11.62
N SER A 172 -2.31 -11.76 12.68
CA SER A 172 -3.69 -12.24 12.72
C SER A 172 -4.68 -11.08 12.69
N LEU A 173 -4.44 -10.02 13.47
CA LEU A 173 -5.25 -8.81 13.40
C LEU A 173 -5.22 -8.17 12.01
N ALA A 174 -4.06 -8.13 11.35
CA ALA A 174 -3.94 -7.58 10.01
C ALA A 174 -4.76 -8.40 9.01
N ALA A 175 -4.68 -9.73 9.10
CA ALA A 175 -5.50 -10.64 8.30
C ALA A 175 -7.00 -10.41 8.48
N VAL A 176 -7.49 -10.31 9.73
CA VAL A 176 -8.91 -9.96 10.00
C VAL A 176 -9.23 -8.57 9.43
N GLY A 177 -8.32 -7.61 9.58
CA GLY A 177 -8.45 -6.26 9.02
C GLY A 177 -8.66 -6.27 7.51
N TYR A 178 -7.85 -7.02 6.75
CA TYR A 178 -8.03 -7.18 5.30
C TYR A 178 -9.37 -7.84 4.95
N LEU A 179 -9.74 -8.92 5.66
CA LEU A 179 -11.01 -9.60 5.43
C LEU A 179 -12.18 -8.65 5.68
N CYS A 180 -12.16 -7.91 6.79
CA CYS A 180 -13.18 -6.93 7.14
C CYS A 180 -13.24 -5.80 6.09
N ALA A 181 -12.10 -5.17 5.77
CA ALA A 181 -12.02 -4.09 4.80
C ALA A 181 -12.55 -4.51 3.43
N CYS A 182 -12.19 -5.69 2.95
CA CYS A 182 -12.61 -6.14 1.64
C CYS A 182 -14.05 -6.67 1.63
N VAL A 183 -14.45 -7.52 2.57
CA VAL A 183 -15.79 -8.12 2.61
C VAL A 183 -16.83 -7.07 3.00
N VAL A 184 -16.67 -6.43 4.15
CA VAL A 184 -17.63 -5.42 4.65
C VAL A 184 -17.59 -4.19 3.76
N GLY A 185 -16.40 -3.74 3.32
CA GLY A 185 -16.27 -2.61 2.41
C GLY A 185 -16.99 -2.83 1.08
N VAL A 186 -16.79 -3.99 0.43
CA VAL A 186 -17.50 -4.31 -0.82
C VAL A 186 -19.01 -4.45 -0.59
N VAL A 187 -19.44 -5.10 0.49
CA VAL A 187 -20.88 -5.22 0.82
C VAL A 187 -21.50 -3.84 1.05
N TYR A 188 -20.85 -2.97 1.82
CA TYR A 188 -21.30 -1.62 2.12
C TYR A 188 -21.37 -0.73 0.86
N LEU A 189 -20.35 -0.80 -0.01
CA LEU A 189 -20.36 -0.10 -1.29
C LEU A 189 -21.54 -0.57 -2.17
N ASN A 190 -21.79 -1.88 -2.25
CA ASN A 190 -22.94 -2.41 -2.99
C ASN A 190 -24.28 -1.98 -2.38
N TYR A 191 -24.38 -1.89 -1.06
CA TYR A 191 -25.57 -1.37 -0.37
C TYR A 191 -25.82 0.11 -0.69
N LEU A 192 -24.79 0.96 -0.64
CA LEU A 192 -24.90 2.38 -1.00
C LEU A 192 -25.26 2.58 -2.47
N ASN A 193 -24.72 1.74 -3.36
CA ASN A 193 -25.06 1.72 -4.78
C ASN A 193 -26.54 1.37 -5.00
N LYS A 194 -27.07 0.36 -4.32
CA LYS A 194 -28.50 0.01 -4.38
C LYS A 194 -29.43 1.15 -3.92
N LYS A 195 -28.97 2.00 -3.01
CA LYS A 195 -29.71 3.17 -2.52
C LYS A 195 -29.52 4.44 -3.36
N ASN A 196 -28.86 4.35 -4.53
CA ASN A 196 -28.47 5.50 -5.36
C ASN A 196 -27.65 6.57 -4.61
N LYS A 197 -27.02 6.20 -3.48
CA LYS A 197 -26.17 7.08 -2.68
C LYS A 197 -24.71 7.04 -3.13
N ALA A 198 -24.32 5.98 -3.85
CA ALA A 198 -23.06 5.93 -4.57
C ALA A 198 -23.32 6.26 -6.05
N LYS A 199 -22.78 7.37 -6.55
CA LYS A 199 -22.77 7.64 -8.00
C LYS A 199 -21.97 6.52 -8.67
N ARG A 200 -22.61 5.74 -9.55
CA ARG A 200 -21.88 4.82 -10.44
C ARG A 200 -20.99 5.63 -11.35
N VAL A 201 -19.68 5.66 -11.05
CA VAL A 201 -18.68 6.19 -11.99
C VAL A 201 -18.63 5.34 -13.28
N TYR A 202 -19.15 4.10 -13.22
CA TYR A 202 -19.18 3.13 -14.33
C TYR A 202 -20.32 3.32 -15.34
N ASP A 203 -21.28 4.23 -15.12
CA ASP A 203 -22.35 4.53 -16.10
C ASP A 203 -22.01 5.72 -17.02
N LYS A 204 -20.78 6.27 -16.93
CA LYS A 204 -20.23 6.92 -18.11
C LYS A 204 -19.89 5.77 -19.06
N GLU A 205 -20.55 5.73 -20.22
CA GLU A 205 -20.11 4.91 -21.35
C GLU A 205 -18.58 4.84 -21.34
N GLU A 206 -18.00 3.66 -21.56
CA GLU A 206 -16.58 3.57 -21.88
C GLU A 206 -16.39 4.43 -23.14
N ILE A 207 -16.13 5.72 -22.95
CA ILE A 207 -15.89 6.68 -24.00
C ILE A 207 -14.55 6.25 -24.57
N SER A 208 -14.60 5.33 -25.52
CA SER A 208 -13.64 5.20 -26.61
C SER A 208 -13.79 6.43 -27.53
N GLY A 209 -13.88 7.63 -26.95
CA GLY A 209 -13.84 8.90 -27.64
C GLY A 209 -12.39 9.28 -27.89
N SER A 210 -12.15 10.05 -28.94
CA SER A 210 -10.82 10.49 -29.37
C SER A 210 -10.05 11.09 -28.18
N VAL A 211 -9.13 10.33 -27.62
CA VAL A 211 -8.27 10.80 -26.56
C VAL A 211 -7.29 11.77 -27.19
N THR A 212 -7.46 13.06 -26.96
CA THR A 212 -6.55 14.08 -27.50
C THR A 212 -5.18 13.97 -26.82
N VAL A 213 -4.13 14.40 -27.51
CA VAL A 213 -2.74 14.37 -27.01
C VAL A 213 -2.61 15.06 -25.63
N ASP A 214 -3.39 16.12 -25.41
CA ASP A 214 -3.48 16.86 -24.14
C ASP A 214 -3.92 15.99 -22.95
N THR A 215 -4.56 14.83 -23.18
CA THR A 215 -4.95 13.90 -22.12
C THR A 215 -3.75 13.12 -21.56
N PHE A 216 -2.68 13.00 -22.33
CA PHE A 216 -1.50 12.20 -21.98
C PHE A 216 -0.23 13.03 -21.76
N GLN A 217 -0.26 14.32 -22.09
CA GLN A 217 0.92 15.17 -22.12
C GLN A 217 0.59 16.64 -21.84
N ASP A 218 1.21 17.21 -20.80
CA ASP A 218 1.18 18.66 -20.57
C ASP A 218 2.12 19.41 -21.53
N LYS A 219 1.79 20.67 -21.88
CA LYS A 219 2.52 21.51 -22.86
C LYS A 219 4.04 21.66 -22.62
N ASN A 220 4.52 21.43 -21.41
CA ASN A 220 5.93 21.59 -21.01
C ASN A 220 6.67 20.27 -20.72
N GLU A 221 6.04 19.11 -21.01
CA GLU A 221 6.67 17.81 -20.80
C GLU A 221 7.71 17.44 -21.86
N ILE A 222 8.58 16.49 -21.53
CA ILE A 222 9.56 15.90 -22.44
C ILE A 222 8.86 15.35 -23.70
N PRO A 223 9.25 15.71 -24.94
CA PRO A 223 8.68 15.20 -26.19
C PRO A 223 8.80 13.68 -26.33
N ILE A 224 7.92 13.06 -27.14
CA ILE A 224 7.90 11.61 -27.40
C ILE A 224 9.20 11.16 -28.11
N SER A 225 9.84 12.05 -28.87
CA SER A 225 11.00 11.77 -29.72
C SER A 225 12.36 11.85 -29.00
N GLN A 226 12.45 11.50 -27.71
CA GLN A 226 13.73 11.42 -27.00
C GLN A 226 14.29 9.99 -26.98
N SER A 227 15.60 9.87 -26.77
CA SER A 227 16.31 8.59 -26.69
C SER A 227 15.92 7.72 -25.50
N VAL A 228 15.27 8.30 -24.48
CA VAL A 228 14.80 7.60 -23.28
C VAL A 228 13.28 7.64 -23.24
N ASP A 229 12.66 6.49 -23.02
CA ASP A 229 11.21 6.36 -22.88
C ASP A 229 10.66 7.17 -21.69
N ARG A 230 9.47 7.76 -21.84
CA ARG A 230 8.86 8.61 -20.81
C ARG A 230 8.51 7.86 -19.53
N LEU A 231 8.06 6.61 -19.65
CA LEU A 231 7.79 5.76 -18.50
C LEU A 231 9.09 5.44 -17.78
N SER A 232 10.18 5.20 -18.52
CA SER A 232 11.52 5.01 -17.95
C SER A 232 11.97 6.22 -17.14
N VAL A 233 11.72 7.46 -17.62
CA VAL A 233 12.01 8.68 -16.84
C VAL A 233 11.19 8.73 -15.55
N GLN A 234 9.89 8.45 -15.61
CA GLN A 234 9.05 8.46 -14.40
C GLN A 234 9.48 7.37 -13.40
N PHE A 235 9.76 6.17 -13.88
CA PHE A 235 10.24 5.06 -13.07
C PHE A 235 11.58 5.40 -12.41
N ALA A 236 12.51 6.00 -13.16
CA ALA A 236 13.79 6.46 -12.63
C ALA A 236 13.62 7.54 -11.54
N LEU A 237 12.69 8.48 -11.71
CA LEU A 237 12.38 9.47 -10.67
C LEU A 237 11.85 8.81 -9.39
N VAL A 238 10.92 7.86 -9.52
CA VAL A 238 10.36 7.11 -8.38
C VAL A 238 11.46 6.30 -7.68
N ALA A 239 12.26 5.56 -8.43
CA ALA A 239 13.36 4.75 -7.89
C ALA A 239 14.43 5.62 -7.21
N MET A 240 14.78 6.77 -7.79
CA MET A 240 15.71 7.73 -7.19
C MET A 240 15.17 8.27 -5.87
N VAL A 241 13.90 8.68 -5.82
CA VAL A 241 13.28 9.12 -4.56
C VAL A 241 13.27 7.98 -3.54
N TYR A 242 13.02 6.75 -3.97
CA TYR A 242 13.02 5.61 -3.06
C TYR A 242 14.42 5.31 -2.49
N LEU A 243 15.47 5.44 -3.32
CA LEU A 243 16.85 5.36 -2.87
C LEU A 243 17.19 6.48 -1.87
N LEU A 244 16.76 7.72 -2.14
CA LEU A 244 16.90 8.82 -1.18
C LEU A 244 16.13 8.56 0.11
N THR A 245 14.98 7.88 0.03
CA THR A 245 14.19 7.47 1.20
C THR A 245 14.98 6.49 2.04
N PHE A 246 15.53 5.43 1.45
CA PHE A 246 16.40 4.50 2.14
C PHE A 246 17.58 5.22 2.82
N GLY A 247 18.32 6.06 2.08
CA GLY A 247 19.47 6.78 2.61
C GLY A 247 19.11 7.76 3.73
N THR A 248 17.97 8.44 3.61
CA THR A 248 17.47 9.36 4.65
C THR A 248 17.06 8.60 5.90
N THR A 249 16.28 7.52 5.74
CA THR A 249 15.84 6.68 6.86
C THR A 249 17.05 6.07 7.58
N TYR A 250 18.01 5.52 6.83
CA TYR A 250 19.26 4.98 7.37
C TYR A 250 20.04 6.05 8.15
N GLY A 251 20.25 7.23 7.56
CA GLY A 251 20.95 8.32 8.24
C GLY A 251 20.24 8.78 9.52
N LEU A 252 18.91 8.86 9.51
CA LEU A 252 18.12 9.20 10.70
C LEU A 252 18.22 8.12 11.78
N THR A 253 18.17 6.84 11.41
CA THR A 253 18.27 5.74 12.38
C THR A 253 19.64 5.69 13.04
N GLU A 254 20.71 5.92 12.29
CA GLU A 254 22.08 6.01 12.83
C GLU A 254 22.23 7.18 13.79
N LEU A 255 21.72 8.37 13.43
CA LEU A 255 21.79 9.56 14.28
C LEU A 255 21.04 9.37 15.61
N VAL A 256 19.86 8.73 15.59
CA VAL A 256 19.12 8.43 16.82
C VAL A 256 19.84 7.38 17.65
N GLY A 257 20.46 6.39 17.01
CA GLY A 257 21.33 5.39 17.64
C GLY A 257 22.45 6.02 18.47
N MET A 258 23.03 7.13 18.00
CA MET A 258 24.08 7.85 18.72
C MET A 258 23.58 8.60 19.97
N ILE A 259 22.28 8.90 20.07
CA ILE A 259 21.71 9.68 21.19
C ILE A 259 21.29 8.75 22.33
N SER A 260 20.57 7.66 22.03
CA SER A 260 20.09 6.70 23.02
C SER A 260 19.65 5.39 22.39
N GLU A 261 20.17 4.26 22.87
CA GLU A 261 19.81 2.92 22.38
C GLU A 261 18.31 2.62 22.53
N GLY A 262 17.70 3.00 23.66
CA GLY A 262 16.27 2.75 23.92
C GLY A 262 15.33 3.58 23.02
N VAL A 263 15.69 4.83 22.74
CA VAL A 263 14.94 5.67 21.79
C VAL A 263 15.15 5.16 20.36
N ALA A 264 16.36 4.71 20.03
CA ALA A 264 16.70 4.21 18.71
C ALA A 264 15.86 3.00 18.31
N GLN A 265 15.61 2.04 19.20
CA GLN A 265 14.83 0.85 18.86
C GLN A 265 13.37 1.19 18.49
N THR A 266 12.74 2.09 19.24
CA THR A 266 11.36 2.52 19.01
C THR A 266 11.25 3.41 17.75
N VAL A 267 12.14 4.38 17.62
CA VAL A 267 12.12 5.33 16.50
C VAL A 267 12.52 4.64 15.19
N SER A 268 13.51 3.74 15.21
CA SER A 268 13.93 2.99 14.02
C SER A 268 12.76 2.15 13.47
N SER A 269 12.08 1.41 14.33
CA SER A 269 10.91 0.61 13.97
C SER A 269 9.82 1.46 13.30
N LEU A 270 9.56 2.66 13.82
CA LEU A 270 8.63 3.61 13.22
C LEU A 270 9.13 4.16 11.87
N LEU A 271 10.39 4.58 11.77
CA LEU A 271 10.92 5.17 10.54
C LEU A 271 10.92 4.17 9.38
N TRP A 272 11.35 2.93 9.63
CA TRP A 272 11.33 1.85 8.63
C TRP A 272 9.92 1.37 8.34
N GLY A 273 9.08 1.31 9.38
CA GLY A 273 7.69 0.96 9.24
C GLY A 273 6.94 1.92 8.31
N PHE A 274 7.04 3.21 8.57
CA PHE A 274 6.35 4.27 7.83
C PHE A 274 7.20 4.86 6.70
N ASN A 275 8.09 4.07 6.09
CA ASN A 275 9.00 4.55 5.04
C ASN A 275 8.26 5.21 3.85
N PHE A 276 7.02 4.78 3.54
CA PHE A 276 6.20 5.39 2.49
C PHE A 276 5.85 6.86 2.79
N ILE A 277 5.73 7.24 4.06
CA ILE A 277 5.50 8.64 4.47
C ILE A 277 6.77 9.45 4.23
N ILE A 278 7.92 8.94 4.66
CA ILE A 278 9.22 9.58 4.44
C ILE A 278 9.45 9.76 2.94
N GLY A 279 9.19 8.71 2.15
CA GLY A 279 9.30 8.77 0.70
C GLY A 279 8.33 9.75 0.06
N SER A 280 7.11 9.88 0.59
CA SER A 280 6.15 10.91 0.13
C SER A 280 6.67 12.32 0.41
N VAL A 281 7.25 12.56 1.58
CA VAL A 281 7.85 13.86 1.93
C VAL A 281 9.04 14.16 1.01
N ILE A 282 9.94 13.20 0.79
CA ILE A 282 11.09 13.37 -0.11
C ILE A 282 10.61 13.61 -1.55
N ALA A 283 9.60 12.89 -2.02
CA ALA A 283 8.97 13.12 -3.32
C ALA A 283 8.46 14.56 -3.46
N VAL A 284 7.79 15.08 -2.43
CA VAL A 284 7.33 16.48 -2.40
C VAL A 284 8.51 17.46 -2.45
N VAL A 285 9.57 17.20 -1.70
CA VAL A 285 10.81 18.00 -1.72
C VAL A 285 11.45 17.97 -3.11
N CYS A 286 11.63 16.81 -3.72
CA CYS A 286 12.13 16.64 -5.08
C CYS A 286 11.29 17.42 -6.09
N ARG A 287 9.96 17.33 -6.01
CA ARG A 287 9.05 18.11 -6.85
C ARG A 287 9.24 19.62 -6.68
N VAL A 288 9.39 20.12 -5.45
CA VAL A 288 9.65 21.55 -5.18
C VAL A 288 11.01 21.97 -5.75
N ILE A 289 12.04 21.14 -5.61
CA ILE A 289 13.37 21.39 -6.20
C ILE A 289 13.27 21.48 -7.73
N MET A 290 12.64 20.51 -8.38
CA MET A 290 12.46 20.50 -9.84
C MET A 290 11.69 21.75 -10.32
N LYS A 291 10.64 22.16 -9.59
CA LYS A 291 9.91 23.39 -9.88
C LYS A 291 10.78 24.63 -9.76
N LYS A 292 11.61 24.74 -8.71
CA LYS A 292 12.57 25.85 -8.53
C LYS A 292 13.63 25.88 -9.62
N LEU A 293 14.18 24.73 -10.01
CA LEU A 293 15.18 24.62 -11.08
C LEU A 293 14.59 25.03 -12.43
N THR A 294 13.33 24.66 -12.69
CA THR A 294 12.60 25.08 -13.90
C THR A 294 12.38 26.59 -13.91
N HIS A 295 11.98 27.19 -12.78
CA HIS A 295 11.82 28.64 -12.66
C HIS A 295 13.14 29.41 -12.81
N LYS A 296 14.25 28.84 -12.34
CA LYS A 296 15.61 29.40 -12.54
C LYS A 296 16.19 29.16 -13.93
N LYS A 297 15.41 28.59 -14.87
CA LYS A 297 15.86 28.21 -16.23
C LYS A 297 17.06 27.25 -16.26
N LEU A 298 17.33 26.54 -15.16
CA LEU A 298 18.33 25.46 -15.11
C LEU A 298 17.76 24.16 -15.68
N MET A 299 16.43 23.99 -15.60
CA MET A 299 15.70 22.93 -16.28
C MET A 299 14.78 23.55 -17.32
N ASN A 300 14.98 23.18 -18.59
CA ASN A 300 14.22 23.74 -19.71
C ASN A 300 12.83 23.09 -19.88
N ARG A 301 12.53 22.01 -19.14
CA ARG A 301 11.31 21.19 -19.29
C ARG A 301 10.83 20.65 -17.96
N GLN A 302 9.54 20.33 -17.91
CA GLN A 302 8.95 19.52 -16.84
C GLN A 302 9.22 18.04 -17.15
N TYR A 303 9.92 17.35 -16.26
CA TYR A 303 10.23 15.93 -16.43
C TYR A 303 9.14 15.02 -15.88
N GLN A 304 8.29 15.54 -14.99
CA GLN A 304 7.17 14.81 -14.39
C GLN A 304 6.00 14.71 -15.38
N ASN A 305 5.48 13.50 -15.56
CA ASN A 305 4.25 13.23 -16.31
C ASN A 305 3.21 12.64 -15.35
N ASN A 306 2.13 13.38 -15.12
CA ASN A 306 1.09 13.01 -14.15
C ASN A 306 0.33 11.73 -14.53
N TYR A 307 0.12 11.50 -15.82
CA TYR A 307 -0.56 10.32 -16.33
C TYR A 307 0.27 9.06 -16.04
N LEU A 308 1.54 9.05 -16.43
CA LEU A 308 2.46 7.91 -16.23
C LEU A 308 2.75 7.67 -14.76
N LEU A 309 2.95 8.72 -13.95
CA LEU A 309 3.07 8.58 -12.49
C LEU A 309 1.82 7.95 -11.86
N SER A 310 0.62 8.29 -12.37
CA SER A 310 -0.63 7.64 -11.92
C SER A 310 -0.70 6.17 -12.33
N ARG A 311 -0.13 5.78 -13.48
CA ARG A 311 -0.04 4.37 -13.89
C ARG A 311 0.96 3.58 -13.06
N ILE A 312 2.13 4.15 -12.75
CA ILE A 312 3.11 3.53 -11.83
C ILE A 312 2.47 3.35 -10.45
N SER A 313 1.82 4.38 -9.93
CA SER A 313 1.11 4.32 -8.66
C SER A 313 0.02 3.24 -8.66
N GLY A 314 -0.83 3.22 -9.69
CA GLY A 314 -1.88 2.21 -9.83
C GLY A 314 -1.34 0.79 -9.88
N LEU A 315 -0.28 0.54 -10.67
CA LEU A 315 0.38 -0.76 -10.75
C LEU A 315 0.93 -1.20 -9.38
N ALA A 316 1.62 -0.30 -8.68
CA ALA A 316 2.18 -0.59 -7.37
C ALA A 316 1.07 -0.94 -6.36
N PHE A 317 -0.03 -0.17 -6.31
CA PHE A 317 -1.14 -0.48 -5.41
C PHE A 317 -1.89 -1.75 -5.79
N ASP A 318 -2.08 -2.05 -7.08
CA ASP A 318 -2.71 -3.31 -7.50
C ASP A 318 -1.88 -4.52 -7.06
N VAL A 319 -0.56 -4.49 -7.27
CA VAL A 319 0.36 -5.55 -6.79
C VAL A 319 0.36 -5.63 -5.27
N MET A 320 0.42 -4.50 -4.57
CA MET A 320 0.36 -4.43 -3.11
C MET A 320 -0.92 -5.06 -2.56
N ILE A 321 -2.09 -4.76 -3.16
CA ILE A 321 -3.38 -5.31 -2.72
C ILE A 321 -3.41 -6.82 -2.93
N VAL A 322 -2.97 -7.32 -4.09
CA VAL A 322 -2.92 -8.77 -4.36
C VAL A 322 -2.00 -9.47 -3.37
N ALA A 323 -0.78 -8.94 -3.18
CA ALA A 323 0.20 -9.52 -2.29
C ALA A 323 -0.24 -9.47 -0.83
N GLY A 324 -0.82 -8.36 -0.37
CA GLY A 324 -1.33 -8.21 0.99
C GLY A 324 -2.47 -9.17 1.32
N ILE A 325 -3.41 -9.39 0.39
CA ILE A 325 -4.51 -10.35 0.60
C ILE A 325 -3.99 -11.80 0.49
N ALA A 326 -3.17 -12.10 -0.51
CA ALA A 326 -2.63 -13.46 -0.71
C ALA A 326 -1.67 -13.87 0.42
N GLY A 327 -1.02 -12.91 1.06
CA GLY A 327 -0.12 -13.10 2.21
C GLY A 327 -0.85 -13.41 3.52
N ILE A 328 -2.18 -13.35 3.56
CA ILE A 328 -2.95 -13.68 4.76
C ILE A 328 -2.68 -15.13 5.18
N ASN A 329 -2.28 -15.31 6.45
CA ASN A 329 -2.13 -16.62 7.06
C ASN A 329 -3.44 -17.04 7.75
N ILE A 330 -4.19 -17.95 7.12
CA ILE A 330 -5.46 -18.46 7.66
C ILE A 330 -5.25 -19.34 8.90
N GLU A 331 -4.15 -20.08 8.97
CA GLU A 331 -3.85 -20.92 10.14
C GLU A 331 -3.66 -20.06 11.39
N ALA A 332 -2.97 -18.92 11.25
CA ALA A 332 -2.83 -17.96 12.34
C ALA A 332 -4.17 -17.43 12.87
N LEU A 333 -5.23 -17.38 12.03
CA LEU A 333 -6.58 -16.98 12.44
C LEU A 333 -7.31 -18.09 13.22
N SER A 334 -7.06 -19.36 12.90
CA SER A 334 -7.75 -20.50 13.52
C SER A 334 -7.53 -20.60 15.04
N GLY A 335 -6.41 -20.07 15.56
CA GLY A 335 -6.15 -19.98 17.00
C GLY A 335 -7.01 -18.96 17.74
N TYR A 336 -7.72 -18.07 17.02
CA TYR A 336 -8.52 -16.97 17.59
C TYR A 336 -10.00 -17.03 17.19
N ILE A 337 -10.35 -17.86 16.21
CA ILE A 337 -11.73 -18.13 15.80
C ILE A 337 -12.15 -19.41 16.54
N LEU A 338 -13.02 -19.23 17.54
CA LEU A 338 -13.73 -20.30 18.26
C LEU A 338 -14.43 -21.27 17.31
#